data_AF-A0A844HVV9-F1
#
_entry.id   AF-A0A844HVV9-F1
#
_cell.length_a   1.000
_cell.length_b   1.000
_cell.length_c   1.000
_cell.angle_alpha   90.00
_cell.angle_beta   90.00
_cell.angle_gamma   90.00
#
_symmetry.space_group_name_H-M   'P 1'
#
loop_
_entity.id
_entity.type
_entity.pdbx_description
1 polymer ?
#
loop_
_entity_poly.entity_id
_entity_poly.type
_entity_poly.pdbx_seq_one_letter_code
_entity_poly.pdbx_strand_id
1 'polypeptide(L)'
;MCRRFRSMAVALSLTALPLGAGPGAHAAGVPAVDLKQIAGWLLQKQQDLAQRAAETQENSRRAALLNEQDAQLAALDQTLRLLTGTSAFIPYLEDGSEPGGTPFAADAVYAVEDDNPYAERLFGDAPATIEGMIAETAMRYSNHPALAKAGINAVEFRCWFQGLVKQESNFSIGAKSPKAAFGLTQIIPGTAQGLGIYPAYYDDPRLQLDGGARYLLQQLSKFGSMELALAAYNAGPGAVQKYNGIPPYAETQNYVRRIRAHYQLYAGRISGADDLATLDPKDMVIAESSNIADAGLHYASRSMTGMQAAATRLQAITARIGATASVKEAMDLNTYARAEVTRMAAILTRLQATQRKVEAARHALLLQAYAEDETYLQVRLAP
;
A
#
# COMPACT_ATOMS: atom_id res chain seq x y z
N MET A 1 -54.60 34.54 6.06
CA MET A 1 -54.94 35.03 7.42
C MET A 1 -54.75 36.53 7.44
N CYS A 2 -55.83 37.27 7.68
CA CYS A 2 -55.93 38.73 7.69
C CYS A 2 -55.01 39.40 8.73
N ARG A 3 -54.49 40.59 8.41
CA ARG A 3 -54.70 41.80 9.23
C ARG A 3 -54.30 43.06 8.46
N ARG A 4 -55.32 43.88 8.18
CA ARG A 4 -55.25 45.26 7.68
C ARG A 4 -54.85 46.19 8.83
N PHE A 5 -53.88 47.07 8.63
CA PHE A 5 -53.69 48.25 9.48
C PHE A 5 -54.31 49.46 8.78
N ARG A 6 -55.34 50.04 9.41
CA ARG A 6 -55.98 51.31 9.00
C ARG A 6 -55.31 52.45 9.74
N SER A 7 -54.86 53.46 9.02
CA SER A 7 -54.39 54.74 9.57
C SER A 7 -55.59 55.56 10.06
N MET A 8 -55.60 55.96 11.33
CA MET A 8 -56.54 56.95 11.88
C MET A 8 -55.94 58.34 11.71
N ALA A 9 -56.57 59.16 10.86
CA ALA A 9 -56.39 60.60 10.84
C ALA A 9 -57.40 61.22 11.82
N VAL A 10 -56.91 61.89 12.86
CA VAL A 10 -57.73 62.66 13.80
C VAL A 10 -57.84 64.09 13.26
N ALA A 11 -59.03 64.46 12.80
CA ALA A 11 -59.39 65.83 12.44
C ALA A 11 -59.98 66.53 13.66
N LEU A 12 -59.39 67.66 14.08
CA LEU A 12 -59.94 68.52 15.14
C LEU A 12 -60.87 69.56 14.50
N SER A 13 -62.15 69.48 14.82
CA SER A 13 -63.20 70.45 14.44
C SER A 13 -63.20 71.66 15.38
N LEU A 14 -63.03 72.86 14.83
CA LEU A 14 -63.30 74.13 15.52
C LEU A 14 -64.81 74.38 15.56
N THR A 15 -65.41 74.37 16.74
CA THR A 15 -66.76 74.90 16.98
C THR A 15 -66.66 76.37 17.43
N ALA A 16 -67.40 77.23 16.74
CA ALA A 16 -67.53 78.66 17.02
C ALA A 16 -68.88 78.98 17.67
N LEU A 17 -68.96 80.18 18.28
CA LEU A 17 -70.08 80.94 18.88
C LEU A 17 -70.21 80.92 20.42
N PRO A 18 -70.75 81.99 21.06
CA PRO A 18 -71.00 83.38 20.59
C PRO A 18 -70.47 84.48 21.54
N LEU A 19 -70.22 85.68 21.00
CA LEU A 19 -70.00 86.92 21.75
C LEU A 19 -71.34 87.63 21.99
N GLY A 20 -71.82 87.62 23.24
CA GLY A 20 -72.89 88.47 23.74
C GLY A 20 -72.32 89.73 24.38
N ALA A 21 -72.88 90.89 24.07
CA ALA A 21 -72.49 92.18 24.61
C ALA A 21 -73.14 92.48 25.97
N GLY A 22 -72.38 93.01 26.93
CA GLY A 22 -72.87 93.56 28.20
C GLY A 22 -71.70 93.91 29.15
N PRO A 23 -71.63 95.12 29.74
CA PRO A 23 -70.44 95.60 30.45
C PRO A 23 -70.47 95.24 31.95
N GLY A 24 -69.32 94.93 32.53
CA GLY A 24 -69.19 94.68 33.96
C GLY A 24 -67.74 94.40 34.38
N ALA A 25 -67.27 95.15 35.38
CA ALA A 25 -65.90 95.22 35.83
C ALA A 25 -65.42 94.04 36.70
N HIS A 26 -64.10 93.79 36.63
CA HIS A 26 -63.16 93.20 37.61
C HIS A 26 -63.55 92.00 38.52
N ALA A 27 -62.84 90.87 38.38
CA ALA A 27 -62.00 90.26 39.43
C ALA A 27 -61.24 89.00 38.92
N ALA A 28 -60.10 88.72 39.55
CA ALA A 28 -58.96 87.96 39.07
C ALA A 28 -59.05 86.41 39.07
N GLY A 29 -58.27 85.77 38.19
CA GLY A 29 -57.81 84.38 38.33
C GLY A 29 -57.93 83.49 37.09
N VAL A 30 -57.17 83.73 36.01
CA VAL A 30 -57.01 82.78 34.88
C VAL A 30 -55.51 82.66 34.56
N PRO A 31 -54.91 81.46 34.45
CA PRO A 31 -53.51 81.34 34.08
C PRO A 31 -53.28 81.93 32.68
N ALA A 32 -52.32 82.84 32.56
CA ALA A 32 -51.95 83.46 31.29
C ALA A 32 -51.31 82.38 30.38
N VAL A 33 -52.05 81.92 29.39
CA VAL A 33 -51.54 81.02 28.35
C VAL A 33 -50.71 81.85 27.37
N ASP A 34 -49.39 81.71 27.40
CA ASP A 34 -48.48 82.36 26.45
C ASP A 34 -48.49 81.63 25.10
N LEU A 35 -49.40 82.06 24.21
CA LEU A 35 -49.57 81.51 22.88
C LEU A 35 -48.31 81.62 22.00
N LYS A 36 -47.40 82.59 22.25
CA LYS A 36 -46.14 82.71 21.50
C LYS A 36 -45.16 81.62 21.91
N GLN A 37 -45.06 81.32 23.20
CA GLN A 37 -44.26 80.18 23.66
C GLN A 37 -44.80 78.85 23.12
N ILE A 38 -46.12 78.67 23.07
CA ILE A 38 -46.75 77.45 22.52
C ILE A 38 -46.48 77.35 21.00
N ALA A 39 -46.60 78.44 20.24
CA ALA A 39 -46.33 78.45 18.81
C ALA A 39 -44.84 78.19 18.49
N GLY A 40 -43.92 78.80 19.25
CA GLY A 40 -42.48 78.54 19.14
C GLY A 40 -42.13 77.09 19.48
N TRP A 41 -42.74 76.54 20.53
CA TRP A 41 -42.59 75.14 20.91
C TRP A 41 -43.13 74.19 19.84
N LEU A 42 -44.29 74.48 19.23
CA LEU A 42 -44.87 73.69 18.14
C LEU A 42 -44.00 73.70 16.87
N LEU A 43 -43.43 74.84 16.49
CA LEU A 43 -42.55 74.95 15.34
C LEU A 43 -41.23 74.20 15.57
N GLN A 44 -40.65 74.34 16.76
CA GLN A 44 -39.46 73.59 17.16
C GLN A 44 -39.74 72.09 17.18
N LYS A 45 -40.93 71.68 17.65
CA LYS A 45 -41.36 70.27 17.58
C LYS A 45 -41.56 69.76 16.16
N GLN A 46 -42.05 70.57 15.23
CA GLN A 46 -42.11 70.19 13.81
C GLN A 46 -40.72 70.02 13.19
N GLN A 47 -39.78 70.91 13.51
CA GLN A 47 -38.39 70.81 13.05
C GLN A 47 -37.69 69.58 13.63
N ASP A 48 -37.86 69.30 14.93
CA ASP A 48 -37.37 68.08 15.59
C ASP A 48 -37.93 66.82 14.92
N LEU A 49 -39.22 66.80 14.59
CA LEU A 49 -39.86 65.66 13.93
C LEU A 49 -39.32 65.45 12.51
N ALA A 50 -39.07 66.53 11.76
CA ALA A 50 -38.49 66.46 10.43
C ALA A 50 -37.04 65.96 10.47
N GLN A 51 -36.23 66.44 11.42
CA GLN A 51 -34.86 65.96 11.64
C GLN A 51 -34.84 64.48 12.04
N ARG A 52 -35.69 64.06 12.98
CA ARG A 52 -35.82 62.65 13.38
C ARG A 52 -36.27 61.75 12.23
N ALA A 53 -37.17 62.23 11.36
CA ALA A 53 -37.58 61.49 10.18
C ALA A 53 -36.42 61.31 9.18
N ALA A 54 -35.64 62.35 8.95
CA ALA A 54 -34.44 62.30 8.10
C ALA A 54 -33.36 61.38 8.69
N GLU A 55 -33.10 61.45 10.00
CA GLU A 55 -32.20 60.53 10.71
C GLU A 55 -32.67 59.08 10.62
N THR A 56 -33.98 58.83 10.77
CA THR A 56 -34.54 57.48 10.63
C THR A 56 -34.39 56.95 9.20
N GLN A 57 -34.54 57.81 8.19
CA GLN A 57 -34.33 57.46 6.80
C GLN A 57 -32.85 57.17 6.48
N GLU A 58 -31.93 57.98 6.99
CA GLU A 58 -30.48 57.74 6.84
C GLU A 58 -30.03 56.47 7.57
N ASN A 59 -30.54 56.23 8.79
CA ASN A 59 -30.27 55.01 9.54
C ASN A 59 -30.82 53.77 8.84
N SER A 60 -32.01 53.83 8.25
CA SER A 60 -32.55 52.72 7.45
C SER A 60 -31.76 52.47 6.17
N ARG A 61 -31.23 53.53 5.53
CA ARG A 61 -30.30 53.40 4.39
C ARG A 61 -28.99 52.73 4.78
N ARG A 62 -28.38 53.11 5.91
CA ARG A 62 -27.16 52.48 6.44
C ARG A 62 -27.39 51.02 6.81
N ALA A 63 -28.52 50.70 7.44
CA ALA A 63 -28.90 49.33 7.76
C ALA A 63 -29.07 48.48 6.48
N ALA A 64 -29.67 49.04 5.42
CA ALA A 64 -29.77 48.35 4.13
C ALA A 64 -28.40 48.10 3.50
N LEU A 65 -27.48 49.06 3.59
CA LEU A 65 -26.11 48.94 3.06
C LEU A 65 -25.30 47.87 3.82
N LEU A 66 -25.45 47.81 5.15
CA LEU A 66 -24.84 46.78 5.98
C LEU A 66 -25.39 45.38 5.66
N ASN A 67 -26.70 45.24 5.48
CA ASN A 67 -27.31 43.97 5.06
C ASN A 67 -26.79 43.49 3.69
N GLU A 68 -26.60 44.40 2.73
CA GLU A 68 -26.02 44.07 1.43
C GLU A 68 -24.55 43.65 1.57
N GLN A 69 -23.79 44.32 2.44
CA GLN A 69 -22.40 44.00 2.73
C GLN A 69 -22.28 42.62 3.41
N ASP A 70 -23.16 42.30 4.35
CA ASP A 70 -23.24 40.98 4.99
C ASP A 70 -23.60 39.89 3.98
N ALA A 71 -24.51 40.17 3.04
CA ALA A 71 -24.85 39.25 1.96
C ALA A 71 -23.66 39.00 1.02
N GLN A 72 -22.88 40.04 0.69
CA GLN A 72 -21.66 39.92 -0.10
C GLN A 72 -20.57 39.12 0.62
N LEU A 73 -20.37 39.37 1.92
CA LEU A 73 -19.42 38.60 2.74
C LEU A 73 -19.83 37.13 2.86
N ALA A 74 -21.13 36.84 3.02
CA ALA A 74 -21.64 35.48 3.03
C ALA A 74 -21.42 34.75 1.69
N ALA A 75 -21.63 35.44 0.56
CA ALA A 75 -21.36 34.90 -0.76
C ALA A 75 -19.86 34.64 -1.00
N LEU A 76 -18.99 35.54 -0.51
CA LEU A 76 -17.54 35.37 -0.56
C LEU A 76 -17.09 34.20 0.33
N ASP A 77 -17.62 34.05 1.54
CA ASP A 77 -17.31 32.92 2.42
C ASP A 77 -17.78 31.59 1.80
N GLN A 78 -18.96 31.58 1.16
CA GLN A 78 -19.43 30.41 0.40
C GLN A 78 -18.49 30.08 -0.76
N THR A 79 -18.01 31.09 -1.50
CA THR A 79 -17.05 30.92 -2.60
C THR A 79 -15.70 30.42 -2.08
N LEU A 80 -15.24 30.96 -0.94
CA LEU A 80 -14.01 30.52 -0.28
C LEU A 80 -14.13 29.06 0.14
N ARG A 81 -15.24 28.64 0.77
CA ARG A 81 -15.50 27.23 1.11
C ARG A 81 -15.53 26.32 -0.11
N LEU A 82 -16.08 26.80 -1.23
CA LEU A 82 -16.07 26.11 -2.51
C LEU A 82 -14.68 26.03 -3.17
N LEU A 83 -13.66 26.71 -2.63
CA LEU A 83 -12.28 26.72 -3.16
C LEU A 83 -11.25 26.15 -2.18
N THR A 84 -11.47 26.31 -0.87
CA THR A 84 -10.48 26.01 0.19
C THR A 84 -10.94 24.92 1.16
N GLY A 85 -12.19 24.46 1.08
CA GLY A 85 -12.67 23.35 1.92
C GLY A 85 -11.97 22.03 1.57
N THR A 86 -11.55 21.28 2.57
CA THR A 86 -11.23 19.85 2.43
C THR A 86 -12.51 19.08 2.14
N SER A 87 -12.58 18.39 1.01
CA SER A 87 -13.76 17.58 0.67
C SER A 87 -13.92 16.45 1.70
N ALA A 88 -15.15 16.21 2.18
CA ALA A 88 -15.44 15.22 3.23
C ALA A 88 -15.10 13.76 2.83
N PHE A 89 -14.80 13.51 1.56
CA PHE A 89 -14.34 12.23 1.04
C PHE A 89 -12.82 12.02 1.20
N ILE A 90 -12.04 13.09 1.32
CA ILE A 90 -10.57 13.03 1.47
C ILE A 90 -10.15 12.24 2.72
N PRO A 91 -10.77 12.43 3.90
CA PRO A 91 -10.41 11.65 5.09
C PRO A 91 -10.55 10.14 4.88
N TYR A 92 -11.66 9.69 4.27
CA TYR A 92 -11.95 8.26 4.05
C TYR A 92 -11.04 7.57 3.03
N LEU A 93 -10.52 8.32 2.04
CA LEU A 93 -9.50 7.81 1.11
C LEU A 93 -8.10 7.82 1.73
N GLU A 94 -7.83 8.75 2.64
CA GLU A 94 -6.53 8.90 3.30
C GLU A 94 -6.33 7.94 4.47
N ASP A 95 -7.38 7.67 5.25
CA ASP A 95 -7.36 6.70 6.33
C ASP A 95 -7.85 5.29 5.90
N GLY A 96 -8.37 5.18 4.68
CA GLY A 96 -8.87 3.94 4.09
C GLY A 96 -10.24 3.50 4.60
N SER A 97 -10.92 4.26 5.45
CA SER A 97 -12.15 3.84 6.12
C SER A 97 -13.41 4.07 5.27
N GLU A 98 -13.58 3.32 4.16
CA GLU A 98 -14.92 3.21 3.57
C GLU A 98 -15.87 2.47 4.54
N PRO A 99 -17.09 2.97 4.79
CA PRO A 99 -18.10 2.23 5.54
C PRO A 99 -18.46 0.91 4.81
N GLY A 100 -17.95 -0.21 5.33
CA GLY A 100 -18.17 -1.55 4.76
C GLY A 100 -17.10 -2.03 3.77
N GLY A 101 -16.03 -1.26 3.57
CA GLY A 101 -14.87 -1.63 2.72
C GLY A 101 -13.64 -2.08 3.52
N THR A 102 -12.73 -2.80 2.87
CA THR A 102 -11.41 -3.11 3.45
C THR A 102 -10.56 -1.85 3.58
N PRO A 103 -9.91 -1.57 4.72
CA PRO A 103 -9.14 -0.36 4.91
C PRO A 103 -7.94 -0.26 3.95
N PHE A 104 -7.80 0.88 3.29
CA PHE A 104 -6.65 1.20 2.42
C PHE A 104 -6.05 2.56 2.83
N ALA A 105 -5.22 2.61 3.87
CA ALA A 105 -4.54 3.83 4.28
C ALA A 105 -3.69 4.43 3.13
N ALA A 106 -3.69 5.76 2.95
CA ALA A 106 -3.07 6.42 1.80
C ALA A 106 -1.57 6.17 1.66
N ASP A 107 -0.85 5.93 2.74
CA ASP A 107 0.56 5.55 2.74
C ASP A 107 0.80 4.15 2.15
N ALA A 108 -0.07 3.19 2.45
CA ALA A 108 -0.09 1.87 1.84
C ALA A 108 -0.62 1.88 0.40
N VAL A 109 -1.48 2.85 0.06
CA VAL A 109 -2.04 2.98 -1.30
C VAL A 109 -1.09 3.74 -2.21
N TYR A 110 -0.50 4.83 -1.78
CA TYR A 110 0.30 5.73 -2.61
C TYR A 110 1.79 5.64 -2.26
N ALA A 111 2.26 4.43 -1.94
CA ALA A 111 3.67 4.17 -1.71
C ALA A 111 4.50 4.66 -2.92
N VAL A 112 5.56 5.41 -2.61
CA VAL A 112 6.50 5.95 -3.61
C VAL A 112 7.35 4.83 -4.22
N GLU A 113 7.67 3.83 -3.41
CA GLU A 113 8.41 2.64 -3.83
C GLU A 113 7.45 1.49 -4.18
N ASP A 114 7.93 0.57 -5.02
CA ASP A 114 7.19 -0.63 -5.39
C ASP A 114 7.12 -1.58 -4.18
N ASP A 115 5.96 -1.61 -3.52
CA ASP A 115 5.69 -2.40 -2.32
C ASP A 115 5.46 -3.89 -2.61
N ASN A 116 5.63 -4.31 -3.87
CA ASN A 116 5.54 -5.71 -4.25
C ASN A 116 6.73 -6.50 -3.67
N PRO A 117 6.50 -7.54 -2.84
CA PRO A 117 7.58 -8.27 -2.16
C PRO A 117 8.52 -9.00 -3.12
N TYR A 118 8.11 -9.18 -4.38
CA TYR A 118 8.93 -9.80 -5.43
C TYR A 118 9.76 -8.79 -6.24
N ALA A 119 9.58 -7.48 -6.00
CA ALA A 119 10.29 -6.43 -6.71
C ALA A 119 11.81 -6.49 -6.48
N GLU A 120 12.27 -6.81 -5.27
CA GLU A 120 13.71 -6.93 -4.93
C GLU A 120 14.41 -7.95 -5.84
N ARG A 121 13.78 -9.10 -6.09
CA ARG A 121 14.32 -10.19 -6.92
C ARG A 121 14.35 -9.86 -8.41
N LEU A 122 13.56 -8.89 -8.86
CA LEU A 122 13.43 -8.51 -10.27
C LEU A 122 14.16 -7.21 -10.61
N PHE A 123 14.08 -6.21 -9.74
CA PHE A 123 14.39 -4.81 -10.05
C PHE A 123 15.37 -4.15 -9.08
N GLY A 124 15.83 -4.84 -8.02
CA GLY A 124 16.83 -4.29 -7.11
C GLY A 124 18.18 -4.03 -7.80
N ASP A 125 18.95 -3.08 -7.29
CA ASP A 125 20.30 -2.77 -7.77
C ASP A 125 21.26 -3.96 -7.60
N ALA A 126 21.02 -4.78 -6.57
CA ALA A 126 21.62 -6.10 -6.38
C ALA A 126 20.49 -7.12 -6.15
N PRO A 127 19.92 -7.70 -7.23
CA PRO A 127 18.79 -8.62 -7.10
C PRO A 127 19.15 -9.82 -6.22
N ALA A 128 18.25 -10.20 -5.31
CA ALA A 128 18.45 -11.38 -4.48
C ALA A 128 18.52 -12.65 -5.36
N THR A 129 19.69 -13.28 -5.41
CA THR A 129 19.97 -14.51 -6.17
C THR A 129 19.72 -15.77 -5.34
N ILE A 130 19.50 -16.92 -5.98
CA ILE A 130 19.36 -18.20 -5.25
C ILE A 130 20.65 -18.54 -4.51
N GLU A 131 21.82 -18.29 -5.13
CA GLU A 131 23.10 -18.46 -4.46
C GLU A 131 23.22 -17.57 -3.22
N GLY A 132 22.81 -16.30 -3.33
CA GLY A 132 22.79 -15.37 -2.20
C GLY A 132 21.86 -15.84 -1.08
N MET A 133 20.67 -16.35 -1.41
CA MET A 133 19.76 -16.93 -0.41
C MET A 133 20.35 -18.19 0.27
N ILE A 134 21.09 -19.02 -0.48
CA ILE A 134 21.82 -20.17 0.08
C ILE A 134 22.92 -19.69 1.03
N ALA A 135 23.70 -18.68 0.63
CA ALA A 135 24.73 -18.05 1.43
C ALA A 135 24.17 -17.53 2.76
N GLU A 136 23.12 -16.71 2.68
CA GLU A 136 22.43 -16.12 3.82
C GLU A 136 21.93 -17.21 4.78
N THR A 137 21.32 -18.27 4.24
CA THR A 137 20.84 -19.42 5.03
C THR A 137 22.00 -20.14 5.72
N ALA A 138 23.10 -20.40 5.01
CA ALA A 138 24.27 -21.06 5.58
C ALA A 138 24.90 -20.23 6.70
N MET A 139 25.03 -18.92 6.51
CA MET A 139 25.51 -17.99 7.53
C MET A 139 24.61 -17.97 8.77
N ARG A 140 23.28 -17.92 8.58
CA ARG A 140 22.30 -17.92 9.67
C ARG A 140 22.49 -19.11 10.61
N TYR A 141 22.85 -20.27 10.07
CA TYR A 141 23.07 -21.50 10.84
C TYR A 141 24.54 -21.83 11.13
N SER A 142 25.48 -20.95 10.79
CA SER A 142 26.94 -21.18 10.92
C SER A 142 27.38 -21.61 12.33
N ASN A 143 26.71 -21.10 13.37
CA ASN A 143 27.00 -21.40 14.77
C ASN A 143 26.12 -22.51 15.36
N HIS A 144 25.43 -23.30 14.54
CA HIS A 144 24.53 -24.35 15.03
C HIS A 144 25.31 -25.45 15.77
N PRO A 145 24.89 -25.87 16.99
CA PRO A 145 25.65 -26.83 17.81
C PRO A 145 25.96 -28.17 17.12
N ALA A 146 25.08 -28.63 16.22
CA ALA A 146 25.28 -29.84 15.44
C ALA A 146 26.51 -29.78 14.53
N LEU A 147 26.80 -28.60 13.96
CA LEU A 147 27.96 -28.38 13.09
C LEU A 147 29.25 -28.46 13.91
N ALA A 148 29.29 -27.74 15.04
CA ALA A 148 30.42 -27.78 15.96
C ALA A 148 30.70 -29.21 16.46
N LYS A 149 29.67 -29.97 16.82
CA LYS A 149 29.79 -31.38 17.25
C LYS A 149 30.32 -32.29 16.13
N ALA A 150 29.96 -32.01 14.88
CA ALA A 150 30.42 -32.75 13.72
C ALA A 150 31.79 -32.26 13.19
N GLY A 151 32.37 -31.21 13.79
CA GLY A 151 33.62 -30.61 13.32
C GLY A 151 33.49 -29.87 11.99
N ILE A 152 32.29 -29.40 11.65
CA ILE A 152 31.99 -28.72 10.38
C ILE A 152 31.94 -27.22 10.62
N ASN A 153 32.75 -26.45 9.88
CA ASN A 153 32.74 -24.99 9.95
C ASN A 153 31.69 -24.37 8.99
N ALA A 154 31.54 -23.04 9.03
CA ALA A 154 30.56 -22.32 8.24
C ALA A 154 30.72 -22.48 6.72
N VAL A 155 31.97 -22.47 6.23
CA VAL A 155 32.30 -22.65 4.81
C VAL A 155 31.96 -24.07 4.36
N GLU A 156 32.34 -25.06 5.17
CA GLU A 156 32.01 -26.46 4.88
C GLU A 156 30.49 -26.68 4.85
N PHE A 157 29.76 -26.10 5.80
CA PHE A 157 28.29 -26.16 5.80
C PHE A 157 27.69 -25.51 4.56
N ARG A 158 28.18 -24.33 4.15
CA ARG A 158 27.78 -23.67 2.90
C ARG A 158 27.96 -24.59 1.70
N CYS A 159 29.13 -25.23 1.55
CA CYS A 159 29.41 -26.17 0.46
C CYS A 159 28.47 -27.39 0.49
N TRP A 160 28.24 -27.98 1.66
CA TRP A 160 27.34 -29.13 1.81
C TRP A 160 25.90 -28.77 1.47
N PHE A 161 25.42 -27.64 1.97
CA PHE A 161 24.06 -27.19 1.76
C PHE A 161 23.81 -26.79 0.31
N GLN A 162 24.76 -26.09 -0.33
CA GLN A 162 24.68 -25.79 -1.77
C GLN A 162 24.68 -27.07 -2.62
N GLY A 163 25.49 -28.07 -2.24
CA GLY A 163 25.48 -29.40 -2.87
C GLY A 163 24.15 -30.13 -2.71
N LEU A 164 23.49 -30.01 -1.55
CA LEU A 164 22.14 -30.55 -1.33
C LEU A 164 21.13 -29.87 -2.25
N VAL A 165 21.10 -28.53 -2.29
CA VAL A 165 20.15 -27.78 -3.14
C VAL A 165 20.34 -28.14 -4.62
N LYS A 166 21.59 -28.26 -5.07
CA LYS A 166 21.93 -28.74 -6.42
C LYS A 166 21.35 -30.13 -6.69
N GLN A 167 21.56 -31.06 -5.76
CA GLN A 167 21.10 -32.44 -5.90
C GLN A 167 19.57 -32.57 -5.89
N GLU A 168 18.89 -31.77 -5.06
CA GLU A 168 17.44 -31.87 -4.86
C GLU A 168 16.63 -31.25 -5.99
N SER A 169 17.01 -30.05 -6.43
CA SER A 169 16.17 -29.26 -7.34
C SER A 169 16.90 -28.76 -8.58
N ASN A 170 18.22 -28.96 -8.65
CA ASN A 170 19.06 -28.29 -9.63
C ASN A 170 18.86 -26.75 -9.59
N PHE A 171 18.69 -26.19 -8.38
CA PHE A 171 18.37 -24.78 -8.14
C PHE A 171 17.01 -24.30 -8.68
N SER A 172 16.07 -25.21 -8.95
CA SER A 172 14.72 -24.86 -9.40
C SER A 172 13.75 -24.66 -8.22
N ILE A 173 13.27 -23.43 -8.04
CA ILE A 173 12.31 -23.04 -6.99
C ILE A 173 10.96 -23.75 -7.17
N GLY A 174 10.57 -24.03 -8.41
CA GLY A 174 9.31 -24.71 -8.73
C GLY A 174 9.40 -26.24 -8.79
N ALA A 175 10.54 -26.84 -8.43
CA ALA A 175 10.78 -28.28 -8.56
C ALA A 175 9.74 -29.10 -7.80
N LYS A 176 9.14 -30.09 -8.47
CA LYS A 176 8.12 -31.00 -7.91
C LYS A 176 8.50 -32.44 -8.19
N SER A 177 8.58 -33.28 -7.16
CA SER A 177 8.78 -34.72 -7.33
C SER A 177 7.44 -35.47 -7.39
N PRO A 178 7.43 -36.72 -7.92
CA PRO A 178 6.26 -37.60 -7.86
C PRO A 178 5.78 -37.92 -6.43
N LYS A 179 6.66 -37.75 -5.42
CA LYS A 179 6.36 -37.97 -3.99
C LYS A 179 5.89 -36.67 -3.28
N ALA A 180 5.46 -35.67 -4.05
CA ALA A 180 5.02 -34.36 -3.58
C ALA A 180 6.09 -33.52 -2.86
N ALA A 181 7.37 -33.88 -2.98
CA ALA A 181 8.46 -33.03 -2.53
C ALA A 181 8.53 -31.74 -3.37
N PHE A 182 8.76 -30.60 -2.75
CA PHE A 182 8.67 -29.30 -3.39
C PHE A 182 9.87 -28.39 -3.12
N GLY A 183 10.22 -27.58 -4.12
CA GLY A 183 11.14 -26.46 -3.98
C GLY A 183 12.61 -26.83 -3.98
N LEU A 184 13.43 -25.84 -3.63
CA LEU A 184 14.89 -25.90 -3.68
C LEU A 184 15.50 -27.07 -2.91
N THR A 185 14.86 -27.47 -1.81
CA THR A 185 15.34 -28.47 -0.86
C THR A 185 14.46 -29.73 -0.83
N GLN A 186 13.46 -29.81 -1.74
CA GLN A 186 12.54 -30.94 -1.89
C GLN A 186 11.96 -31.44 -0.54
N ILE A 187 11.47 -30.50 0.27
CA ILE A 187 10.74 -30.85 1.49
C ILE A 187 9.33 -31.32 1.12
N ILE A 188 8.87 -32.41 1.72
CA ILE A 188 7.48 -32.90 1.55
C ILE A 188 6.52 -32.15 2.50
N PRO A 189 5.22 -32.04 2.18
CA PRO A 189 4.27 -31.23 2.94
C PRO A 189 4.16 -31.59 4.43
N GLY A 190 4.20 -32.88 4.77
CA GLY A 190 4.15 -33.32 6.18
C GLY A 190 5.37 -32.84 6.99
N THR A 191 6.55 -32.85 6.38
CA THR A 191 7.76 -32.29 7.00
C THR A 191 7.69 -30.77 7.08
N ALA A 192 7.18 -30.08 6.05
CA ALA A 192 6.97 -28.64 6.06
C ALA A 192 6.03 -28.18 7.19
N GLN A 193 4.97 -28.94 7.48
CA GLN A 193 4.08 -28.70 8.62
C GLN A 193 4.83 -28.82 9.95
N GLY A 194 5.61 -29.88 10.13
CA GLY A 194 6.43 -30.08 11.34
C GLY A 194 7.50 -28.99 11.55
N LEU A 195 7.95 -28.34 10.46
CA LEU A 195 8.91 -27.24 10.51
C LEU A 195 8.25 -25.86 10.69
N GLY A 196 6.92 -25.77 10.55
CA GLY A 196 6.15 -24.52 10.67
C GLY A 196 6.23 -23.60 9.45
N ILE A 197 6.57 -24.14 8.27
CA ILE A 197 6.72 -23.35 7.02
C ILE A 197 5.57 -23.56 6.02
N TYR A 198 4.64 -24.48 6.32
CA TYR A 198 3.47 -24.76 5.48
C TYR A 198 2.33 -23.77 5.76
N PRO A 199 1.62 -23.24 4.75
CA PRO A 199 1.82 -23.44 3.30
C PRO A 199 2.77 -22.40 2.66
N ALA A 200 3.28 -21.42 3.41
CA ALA A 200 4.01 -20.28 2.87
C ALA A 200 5.26 -20.62 2.04
N TYR A 201 5.91 -21.76 2.29
CA TYR A 201 7.08 -22.21 1.51
C TYR A 201 6.81 -22.45 0.01
N TYR A 202 5.54 -22.54 -0.41
CA TYR A 202 5.19 -22.62 -1.83
C TYR A 202 5.50 -21.34 -2.59
N ASP A 203 5.45 -20.18 -1.92
CA ASP A 203 5.58 -18.85 -2.53
C ASP A 203 6.85 -18.11 -2.08
N ASP A 204 7.63 -18.71 -1.18
CA ASP A 204 8.85 -18.13 -0.62
C ASP A 204 10.06 -19.10 -0.68
N PRO A 205 11.02 -18.89 -1.60
CA PRO A 205 12.23 -19.71 -1.70
C PRO A 205 13.13 -19.63 -0.45
N ARG A 206 13.09 -18.53 0.32
CA ARG A 206 13.87 -18.41 1.56
C ARG A 206 13.33 -19.37 2.62
N LEU A 207 12.02 -19.58 2.70
CA LEU A 207 11.42 -20.60 3.57
C LEU A 207 11.78 -22.03 3.14
N GLN A 208 11.91 -22.30 1.83
CA GLN A 208 12.35 -23.60 1.33
C GLN A 208 13.79 -23.91 1.78
N LEU A 209 14.68 -22.92 1.67
CA LEU A 209 16.07 -23.04 2.10
C LEU A 209 16.20 -23.16 3.62
N ASP A 210 15.52 -22.30 4.37
CA ASP A 210 15.50 -22.34 5.84
C ASP A 210 15.00 -23.71 6.35
N GLY A 211 13.88 -24.18 5.81
CA GLY A 211 13.29 -25.48 6.15
C GLY A 211 14.24 -26.65 5.86
N GLY A 212 14.86 -26.66 4.68
CA GLY A 212 15.83 -27.70 4.31
C GLY A 212 17.08 -27.68 5.18
N ALA A 213 17.63 -26.51 5.49
CA ALA A 213 18.78 -26.37 6.38
C ALA A 213 18.44 -26.87 7.80
N ARG A 214 17.29 -26.48 8.37
CA ARG A 214 16.83 -26.96 9.67
C ARG A 214 16.65 -28.48 9.68
N TYR A 215 16.04 -29.04 8.63
CA TYR A 215 15.83 -30.49 8.55
C TYR A 215 17.15 -31.26 8.42
N LEU A 216 18.10 -30.77 7.61
CA LEU A 216 19.45 -31.34 7.51
C LEU A 216 20.18 -31.29 8.85
N LEU A 217 20.13 -30.15 9.55
CA LEU A 217 20.77 -29.98 10.87
C LEU A 217 20.12 -30.86 11.95
N GLN A 218 18.81 -31.12 11.88
CA GLN A 218 18.16 -32.11 12.73
C GLN A 218 18.73 -33.51 12.48
N GLN A 219 18.91 -33.92 11.23
CA GLN A 219 19.52 -35.21 10.91
C GLN A 219 20.99 -35.26 11.35
N LEU A 220 21.75 -34.18 11.15
CA LEU A 220 23.14 -34.10 11.62
C LEU A 220 23.25 -34.20 13.14
N SER A 221 22.35 -33.53 13.87
CA SER A 221 22.27 -33.63 15.34
C SER A 221 22.04 -35.07 15.80
N LYS A 222 21.20 -35.80 15.05
CA LYS A 222 20.78 -37.17 15.38
C LYS A 222 21.84 -38.22 15.04
N PHE A 223 22.54 -38.07 13.90
CA PHE A 223 23.44 -39.09 13.39
C PHE A 223 24.94 -38.73 13.48
N GLY A 224 25.29 -37.48 13.79
CA GLY A 224 26.65 -37.02 14.06
C GLY A 224 27.60 -36.96 12.86
N SER A 225 27.18 -37.47 11.70
CA SER A 225 27.94 -37.44 10.44
C SER A 225 27.10 -36.82 9.34
N MET A 226 27.71 -35.95 8.52
CA MET A 226 27.04 -35.34 7.38
C MET A 226 26.53 -36.38 6.38
N GLU A 227 27.29 -37.46 6.16
CA GLU A 227 26.91 -38.51 5.21
C GLU A 227 25.68 -39.29 5.67
N LEU A 228 25.58 -39.57 6.97
CA LEU A 228 24.40 -40.19 7.57
C LEU A 228 23.21 -39.22 7.62
N ALA A 229 23.47 -37.92 7.83
CA ALA A 229 22.45 -36.88 7.80
C ALA A 229 21.81 -36.78 6.41
N LEU A 230 22.62 -36.77 5.34
CA LEU A 230 22.17 -36.80 3.95
C LEU A 230 21.41 -38.08 3.62
N ALA A 231 21.91 -39.24 4.09
CA ALA A 231 21.19 -40.51 3.92
C ALA A 231 19.82 -40.49 4.61
N ALA A 232 19.73 -39.91 5.81
CA ALA A 232 18.47 -39.77 6.54
C ALA A 232 17.54 -38.73 5.90
N TYR A 233 18.08 -37.68 5.28
CA TYR A 233 17.32 -36.69 4.54
C TYR A 233 16.58 -37.35 3.36
N ASN A 234 17.28 -38.19 2.59
CA ASN A 234 16.75 -38.86 1.40
C ASN A 234 15.89 -40.11 1.72
N ALA A 235 16.40 -41.02 2.55
CA ALA A 235 15.75 -42.32 2.82
C ALA A 235 14.85 -42.30 4.07
N GLY A 236 14.88 -41.20 4.83
CA GLY A 236 14.25 -41.10 6.13
C GLY A 236 15.14 -41.62 7.28
N PRO A 237 15.05 -41.02 8.48
CA PRO A 237 15.89 -41.40 9.62
C PRO A 237 15.67 -42.83 10.09
N GLY A 238 14.46 -43.38 9.93
CA GLY A 238 14.15 -44.76 10.31
C GLY A 238 14.95 -45.79 9.50
N ALA A 239 15.24 -45.51 8.23
CA ALA A 239 16.07 -46.39 7.41
C ALA A 239 17.52 -46.39 7.89
N VAL A 240 18.09 -45.22 8.17
CA VAL A 240 19.46 -45.11 8.69
C VAL A 240 19.61 -45.80 10.04
N GLN A 241 18.60 -45.68 10.92
CA GLN A 241 18.57 -46.40 12.20
C GLN A 241 18.48 -47.93 12.00
N LYS A 242 17.61 -48.39 11.11
CA LYS A 242 17.43 -49.83 10.82
C LYS A 242 18.71 -50.49 10.32
N TYR A 243 19.45 -49.82 9.44
CA TYR A 243 20.69 -50.35 8.86
C TYR A 243 21.95 -49.95 9.64
N ASN A 244 21.81 -49.15 10.70
CA ASN A 244 22.93 -48.59 11.47
C ASN A 244 24.01 -47.94 10.59
N GLY A 245 23.59 -47.22 9.57
CA GLY A 245 24.47 -46.69 8.54
C GLY A 245 23.70 -46.21 7.31
N ILE A 246 24.41 -45.92 6.22
CA ILE A 246 23.77 -45.61 4.94
C ILE A 246 23.04 -46.87 4.46
N PRO A 247 21.71 -46.83 4.24
CA PRO A 247 20.96 -48.00 3.82
C PRO A 247 21.46 -48.51 2.46
N PRO A 248 21.35 -49.82 2.15
CA PRO A 248 21.74 -50.41 0.87
C PRO A 248 20.74 -50.08 -0.25
N TYR A 249 20.27 -48.83 -0.31
CA TYR A 249 19.42 -48.30 -1.36
C TYR A 249 20.33 -47.60 -2.37
N ALA A 250 20.35 -48.09 -3.61
CA ALA A 250 21.20 -47.54 -4.66
C ALA A 250 20.95 -46.03 -4.86
N GLU A 251 19.69 -45.59 -4.79
CA GLU A 251 19.31 -44.18 -4.84
C GLU A 251 20.01 -43.36 -3.74
N THR A 252 19.90 -43.79 -2.48
CA THR A 252 20.48 -43.07 -1.33
C THR A 252 22.01 -43.07 -1.33
N GLN A 253 22.63 -44.20 -1.67
CA GLN A 253 24.09 -44.26 -1.79
C GLN A 253 24.60 -43.31 -2.88
N ASN A 254 23.92 -43.26 -4.03
CA ASN A 254 24.25 -42.34 -5.10
C ASN A 254 23.98 -40.88 -4.72
N TYR A 255 22.89 -40.61 -4.01
CA TYR A 255 22.54 -39.29 -3.49
C TYR A 255 23.67 -38.72 -2.61
N VAL A 256 24.13 -39.47 -1.61
CA VAL A 256 25.25 -39.06 -0.74
C VAL A 256 26.53 -38.84 -1.53
N ARG A 257 26.83 -39.74 -2.49
CA ARG A 257 28.03 -39.66 -3.33
C ARG A 257 28.03 -38.40 -4.21
N ARG A 258 26.90 -38.06 -4.82
CA ARG A 258 26.74 -36.88 -5.69
C ARG A 258 26.87 -35.59 -4.89
N ILE A 259 26.24 -35.49 -3.73
CA ILE A 259 26.36 -34.30 -2.87
C ILE A 259 27.81 -34.12 -2.40
N ARG A 260 28.51 -35.20 -2.06
CA ARG A 260 29.95 -35.12 -1.73
C ARG A 260 30.79 -34.60 -2.89
N ALA A 261 30.50 -35.02 -4.12
CA ALA A 261 31.18 -34.50 -5.30
C ALA A 261 30.92 -33.00 -5.50
N HIS A 262 29.67 -32.55 -5.31
CA HIS A 262 29.32 -31.13 -5.33
C HIS A 262 30.03 -30.36 -4.22
N TYR A 263 30.06 -30.88 -2.99
CA TYR A 263 30.81 -30.30 -1.88
C TYR A 263 32.29 -30.09 -2.23
N GLN A 264 32.96 -31.10 -2.79
CA GLN A 264 34.37 -30.99 -3.18
C GLN A 264 34.60 -29.92 -4.24
N LEU A 265 33.69 -29.81 -5.21
CA LEU A 265 33.74 -28.76 -6.24
C LEU A 265 33.60 -27.37 -5.62
N TYR A 266 32.65 -27.19 -4.70
CA TYR A 266 32.44 -25.91 -4.04
C TYR A 266 33.55 -25.56 -3.03
N ALA A 267 34.07 -26.53 -2.29
CA ALA A 267 35.18 -26.32 -1.36
C ALA A 267 36.48 -25.84 -2.05
N GLY A 268 36.64 -26.12 -3.35
CA GLY A 268 37.74 -25.58 -4.16
C GLY A 268 37.54 -24.14 -4.66
N ARG A 269 36.34 -23.56 -4.48
CA ARG A 269 35.94 -22.24 -5.00
C ARG A 269 35.52 -21.26 -3.92
N ILE A 270 34.97 -21.76 -2.81
CA ILE A 270 34.40 -20.98 -1.71
C ILE A 270 35.46 -20.84 -0.62
N SER A 271 35.77 -19.59 -0.27
CA SER A 271 36.72 -19.23 0.79
C SER A 271 36.02 -18.64 2.02
N GLY A 272 34.94 -17.88 1.81
CA GLY A 272 34.04 -17.34 2.81
C GLY A 272 32.64 -17.96 2.71
N ALA A 273 31.94 -18.10 3.83
CA ALA A 273 30.60 -18.67 3.84
C ALA A 273 29.56 -17.79 3.13
N ASP A 274 29.89 -16.50 2.97
CA ASP A 274 29.16 -15.44 2.28
C ASP A 274 29.60 -15.23 0.82
N ASP A 275 30.62 -15.94 0.34
CA ASP A 275 31.10 -15.82 -1.04
C ASP A 275 29.95 -16.09 -2.05
N LEU A 276 29.90 -15.28 -3.09
CA LEU A 276 28.96 -15.36 -4.22
C LEU A 276 29.71 -15.57 -5.53
N ALA A 277 28.99 -15.83 -6.61
CA ALA A 277 29.55 -16.15 -7.93
C ALA A 277 30.42 -17.43 -7.93
N THR A 278 30.02 -18.42 -7.13
CA THR A 278 30.72 -19.70 -6.94
C THR A 278 30.12 -20.82 -7.81
N LEU A 279 28.89 -20.61 -8.29
CA LEU A 279 28.20 -21.52 -9.20
C LEU A 279 28.90 -21.63 -10.55
N ASP A 280 28.87 -22.82 -11.16
CA ASP A 280 29.23 -22.96 -12.56
C ASP A 280 28.33 -22.07 -13.44
N PRO A 281 28.81 -21.52 -14.57
CA PRO A 281 28.00 -20.67 -15.43
C PRO A 281 26.66 -21.29 -15.84
N LYS A 282 26.64 -22.61 -16.11
CA LYS A 282 25.41 -23.35 -16.42
C LYS A 282 24.43 -23.39 -15.23
N ASP A 283 24.95 -23.57 -14.02
CA ASP A 283 24.17 -23.66 -12.79
C ASP A 283 23.61 -22.30 -12.41
N MET A 284 24.40 -21.25 -12.61
CA MET A 284 23.99 -19.86 -12.46
C MET A 284 22.84 -19.52 -13.41
N VAL A 285 22.92 -19.89 -14.69
CA VAL A 285 21.83 -19.64 -15.66
C VAL A 285 20.54 -20.33 -15.23
N ILE A 286 20.62 -21.58 -14.76
CA ILE A 286 19.45 -22.33 -14.28
C ILE A 286 18.87 -21.68 -13.03
N ALA A 287 19.71 -21.35 -12.06
CA ALA A 287 19.31 -20.73 -10.81
C ALA A 287 18.64 -19.36 -11.05
N GLU A 288 19.29 -18.47 -11.80
CA GLU A 288 18.76 -17.14 -12.08
C GLU A 288 17.48 -17.19 -12.92
N SER A 289 17.40 -18.11 -13.88
CA SER A 289 16.19 -18.24 -14.67
C SER A 289 15.02 -18.78 -13.87
N SER A 290 15.27 -19.73 -12.96
CA SER A 290 14.25 -20.18 -12.01
C SER A 290 13.82 -19.05 -11.08
N ASN A 291 14.77 -18.24 -10.60
CA ASN A 291 14.51 -17.13 -9.69
C ASN A 291 13.64 -16.05 -10.34
N ILE A 292 14.00 -15.62 -11.55
CA ILE A 292 13.29 -14.60 -12.31
C ILE A 292 11.90 -15.09 -12.74
N ALA A 293 11.77 -16.35 -13.17
CA ALA A 293 10.48 -16.91 -13.56
C ALA A 293 9.51 -16.97 -12.37
N ASP A 294 9.98 -17.48 -11.23
CA ASP A 294 9.20 -17.56 -9.99
C ASP A 294 8.79 -16.15 -9.50
N ALA A 295 9.75 -15.24 -9.35
CA ALA A 295 9.47 -13.87 -8.95
C ALA A 295 8.53 -13.16 -9.92
N GLY A 296 8.69 -13.38 -11.23
CA GLY A 296 7.85 -12.78 -12.27
C GLY A 296 6.40 -13.21 -12.19
N LEU A 297 6.13 -14.49 -11.94
CA LEU A 297 4.77 -15.02 -11.76
C LEU A 297 4.09 -14.40 -10.54
N HIS A 298 4.76 -14.40 -9.39
CA HIS A 298 4.19 -13.85 -8.17
C HIS A 298 4.08 -12.32 -8.20
N TYR A 299 5.07 -11.63 -8.78
CA TYR A 299 5.01 -10.20 -9.04
C TYR A 299 3.77 -9.85 -9.86
N ALA A 300 3.51 -10.60 -10.93
CA ALA A 300 2.34 -10.40 -11.78
C ALA A 300 1.03 -10.63 -11.02
N SER A 301 0.94 -11.72 -10.25
CA SER A 301 -0.23 -12.00 -9.42
C SER A 301 -0.54 -10.85 -8.44
N ARG A 302 0.45 -10.39 -7.67
CA ARG A 302 0.30 -9.28 -6.73
C ARG A 302 -0.06 -7.97 -7.42
N SER A 303 0.56 -7.70 -8.56
CA SER A 303 0.29 -6.52 -9.38
C SER A 303 -1.15 -6.49 -9.90
N MET A 304 -1.70 -7.65 -10.29
CA MET A 304 -3.08 -7.74 -10.75
C MET A 304 -4.08 -7.48 -9.62
N THR A 305 -3.80 -7.91 -8.39
CA THR A 305 -4.60 -7.51 -7.21
C THR A 305 -4.58 -6.00 -7.01
N GLY A 306 -3.40 -5.37 -7.13
CA GLY A 306 -3.28 -3.90 -7.06
C GLY A 306 -4.04 -3.18 -8.16
N MET A 307 -4.00 -3.70 -9.39
CA MET A 307 -4.74 -3.15 -10.54
C MET A 307 -6.25 -3.25 -10.35
N GLN A 308 -6.75 -4.38 -9.83
CA GLN A 308 -8.17 -4.55 -9.51
C GLN A 308 -8.62 -3.54 -8.45
N ALA A 309 -7.84 -3.37 -7.37
CA ALA A 309 -8.15 -2.41 -6.32
C ALA A 309 -8.18 -0.96 -6.86
N ALA A 310 -7.24 -0.60 -7.74
CA ALA A 310 -7.21 0.70 -8.41
C ALA A 310 -8.43 0.92 -9.32
N ALA A 311 -8.81 -0.10 -10.10
CA ALA A 311 -10.00 -0.04 -10.95
C ALA A 311 -11.29 0.13 -10.14
N THR A 312 -11.43 -0.58 -9.00
CA THR A 312 -12.56 -0.42 -8.09
C THR A 312 -12.65 0.99 -7.53
N ARG A 313 -11.53 1.59 -7.10
CA ARG A 313 -11.50 2.98 -6.63
C ARG A 313 -11.86 3.97 -7.75
N LEU A 314 -11.32 3.76 -8.95
CA LEU A 314 -11.65 4.61 -10.10
C LEU A 314 -13.15 4.55 -10.45
N GLN A 315 -13.76 3.37 -10.36
CA GLN A 315 -15.20 3.19 -10.56
C GLN A 315 -16.00 3.96 -9.49
N ALA A 316 -15.63 3.85 -8.22
CA ALA A 316 -16.28 4.56 -7.12
C ALA A 316 -16.19 6.09 -7.29
N ILE A 317 -15.01 6.60 -7.67
CA ILE A 317 -14.79 8.02 -7.97
C ILE A 317 -15.69 8.47 -9.13
N THR A 318 -15.70 7.71 -10.23
CA THR A 318 -16.47 8.07 -11.45
C THR A 318 -17.97 8.11 -11.19
N ALA A 319 -18.50 7.16 -10.40
CA ALA A 319 -19.91 7.14 -10.01
C ALA A 319 -20.31 8.39 -9.20
N ARG A 320 -19.38 8.96 -8.44
CA ARG A 320 -19.63 10.10 -7.55
C ARG A 320 -19.47 11.46 -8.23
N ILE A 321 -18.65 11.58 -9.27
CA ILE A 321 -18.46 12.83 -10.04
C ILE A 321 -19.80 13.40 -10.53
N GLY A 322 -20.74 12.54 -10.95
CA GLY A 322 -22.07 12.98 -11.40
C GLY A 322 -22.98 13.54 -10.30
N ALA A 323 -22.66 13.31 -9.03
CA ALA A 323 -23.45 13.69 -7.87
C ALA A 323 -22.83 14.84 -7.05
N THR A 324 -21.67 15.38 -7.46
CA THR A 324 -20.99 16.44 -6.72
C THR A 324 -21.73 17.77 -6.81
N ALA A 325 -21.89 18.45 -5.68
CA ALA A 325 -22.50 19.79 -5.62
C ALA A 325 -21.46 20.93 -5.54
N SER A 326 -20.17 20.59 -5.37
CA SER A 326 -19.07 21.54 -5.22
C SER A 326 -18.03 21.36 -6.32
N VAL A 327 -17.56 22.47 -6.89
CA VAL A 327 -16.46 22.48 -7.88
C VAL A 327 -15.17 21.91 -7.27
N LYS A 328 -14.87 22.23 -6.00
CA LYS A 328 -13.71 21.67 -5.29
C LYS A 328 -13.78 20.16 -5.15
N GLU A 329 -14.94 19.62 -4.79
CA GLU A 329 -15.13 18.17 -4.67
C GLU A 329 -14.90 17.47 -6.02
N ALA A 330 -15.42 18.04 -7.10
CA ALA A 330 -15.18 17.52 -8.45
C ALA A 330 -13.69 17.56 -8.85
N MET A 331 -12.98 18.64 -8.51
CA MET A 331 -11.53 18.76 -8.76
C MET A 331 -10.72 17.74 -7.96
N ASP A 332 -11.09 17.51 -6.70
CA ASP A 332 -10.43 16.53 -5.83
C ASP A 332 -10.63 15.11 -6.38
N LEU A 333 -11.88 14.74 -6.69
CA LEU A 333 -12.20 13.45 -7.34
C LEU A 333 -11.44 13.27 -8.66
N ASN A 334 -11.32 14.33 -9.47
CA ASN A 334 -10.52 14.26 -10.70
C ASN A 334 -9.03 14.00 -10.41
N THR A 335 -8.50 14.59 -9.34
CA THR A 335 -7.10 14.38 -8.91
C THR A 335 -6.87 12.93 -8.50
N TYR A 336 -7.74 12.34 -7.67
CA TYR A 336 -7.65 10.92 -7.31
C TYR A 336 -7.86 9.99 -8.51
N ALA A 337 -8.80 10.30 -9.41
CA ALA A 337 -9.02 9.52 -10.62
C ALA A 337 -7.74 9.46 -11.48
N ARG A 338 -7.06 10.59 -11.65
CA ARG A 338 -5.76 10.64 -12.35
C ARG A 338 -4.71 9.81 -11.62
N ALA A 339 -4.63 9.91 -10.30
CA ALA A 339 -3.69 9.11 -9.51
C ALA A 339 -3.91 7.60 -9.70
N GLU A 340 -5.16 7.11 -9.69
CA GLU A 340 -5.46 5.70 -9.95
C GLU A 340 -5.11 5.27 -11.38
N VAL A 341 -5.38 6.11 -12.38
CA VAL A 341 -4.97 5.85 -13.77
C VAL A 341 -3.45 5.78 -13.90
N THR A 342 -2.73 6.73 -13.29
CA THR A 342 -1.26 6.74 -13.26
C THR A 342 -0.72 5.49 -12.57
N ARG A 343 -1.34 5.03 -11.48
CA ARG A 343 -0.94 3.80 -10.79
C ARG A 343 -1.12 2.57 -11.69
N MET A 344 -2.26 2.44 -12.35
CA MET A 344 -2.48 1.33 -13.29
C MET A 344 -1.47 1.35 -14.44
N ALA A 345 -1.14 2.54 -14.97
CA ALA A 345 -0.10 2.68 -15.99
C ALA A 345 1.28 2.26 -15.46
N ALA A 346 1.64 2.66 -14.23
CA ALA A 346 2.90 2.25 -13.61
C ALA A 346 2.99 0.72 -13.41
N ILE A 347 1.89 0.09 -12.95
CA ILE A 347 1.78 -1.37 -12.85
C ILE A 347 2.00 -2.01 -14.22
N LEU A 348 1.34 -1.52 -15.28
CA LEU A 348 1.49 -2.05 -16.63
C LEU A 348 2.94 -1.93 -17.14
N THR A 349 3.59 -0.79 -16.94
CA THR A 349 4.99 -0.59 -17.31
C THR A 349 5.91 -1.57 -16.58
N ARG A 350 5.70 -1.79 -15.28
CA ARG A 350 6.46 -2.78 -14.51
C ARG A 350 6.19 -4.21 -14.96
N LEU A 351 4.96 -4.58 -15.26
CA LEU A 351 4.61 -5.90 -15.81
C LEU A 351 5.29 -6.16 -17.15
N GLN A 352 5.34 -5.17 -18.03
CA GLN A 352 6.09 -5.27 -19.29
C GLN A 352 7.60 -5.48 -19.02
N ALA A 353 8.18 -4.76 -18.07
CA ALA A 353 9.57 -4.95 -17.67
C ALA A 353 9.82 -6.35 -17.07
N THR A 354 8.91 -6.86 -16.23
CA THR A 354 8.94 -8.23 -15.70
C THR A 354 8.90 -9.24 -16.83
N GLN A 355 7.98 -9.09 -17.79
CA GLN A 355 7.88 -9.98 -18.95
C GLN A 355 9.21 -10.02 -19.73
N ARG A 356 9.84 -8.87 -19.97
CA ARG A 356 11.14 -8.81 -20.66
C ARG A 356 12.24 -9.55 -19.90
N LYS A 357 12.29 -9.45 -18.57
CA LYS A 357 13.24 -10.21 -17.75
C LYS A 357 13.00 -11.72 -17.84
N VAL A 358 11.74 -12.16 -17.76
CA VAL A 358 11.38 -13.57 -17.89
C VAL A 358 11.71 -14.11 -19.30
N GLU A 359 11.43 -13.34 -20.35
CA GLU A 359 11.81 -13.69 -21.73
C GLU A 359 13.33 -13.83 -21.89
N ALA A 360 14.10 -12.89 -21.34
CA ALA A 360 15.57 -12.93 -21.36
C ALA A 360 16.12 -14.16 -20.62
N ALA A 361 15.61 -14.46 -19.42
CA ALA A 361 15.95 -15.65 -18.66
C ALA A 361 15.67 -16.94 -19.44
N ARG A 362 14.50 -17.03 -20.07
CA ARG A 362 14.15 -18.18 -20.92
C ARG A 362 15.11 -18.33 -22.10
N HIS A 363 15.53 -17.24 -22.74
CA HIS A 363 16.49 -17.30 -23.84
C HIS A 363 17.89 -17.73 -23.34
N ALA A 364 18.31 -17.29 -22.16
CA ALA A 364 19.57 -17.73 -21.56
C ALA A 364 19.57 -19.25 -21.29
N LEU A 365 18.47 -19.80 -20.77
CA LEU A 365 18.29 -21.25 -20.62
C LEU A 365 18.40 -22.01 -21.94
N LEU A 366 17.74 -21.52 -23.00
CA LEU A 366 17.81 -22.15 -24.31
C LEU A 366 19.24 -22.16 -24.85
N LEU A 367 19.95 -21.02 -24.76
CA LEU A 367 21.35 -20.94 -25.18
C LEU A 367 22.26 -21.87 -24.38
N GLN A 368 22.03 -22.00 -23.07
CA GLN A 368 22.76 -22.94 -22.23
C GLN A 368 22.50 -24.40 -22.65
N ALA A 369 21.25 -24.76 -22.94
CA ALA A 369 20.91 -26.09 -23.45
C ALA A 369 21.56 -26.37 -24.82
N TYR A 370 21.55 -25.40 -25.74
CA TYR A 370 22.24 -25.53 -27.03
C TYR A 370 23.75 -25.71 -26.89
N ALA A 371 24.39 -24.97 -25.98
CA ALA A 371 25.82 -25.13 -25.72
C ALA A 371 26.18 -26.52 -25.16
N GLU A 372 25.31 -27.09 -24.32
CA GLU A 372 25.47 -28.48 -23.85
C GLU A 372 25.33 -29.48 -25.00
N ASP A 373 24.32 -29.33 -25.86
CA ASP A 373 24.10 -30.19 -27.02
C ASP A 373 25.26 -30.11 -28.03
N GLU A 374 25.81 -28.92 -28.31
CA GLU A 374 26.99 -28.77 -29.17
C GLU A 374 28.21 -29.51 -28.61
N THR A 375 28.40 -29.43 -27.29
CA THR A 375 29.47 -30.17 -26.61
C THR A 375 29.27 -31.68 -26.77
N TYR A 376 28.03 -32.18 -26.71
CA TYR A 376 27.71 -33.58 -26.97
C TYR A 376 27.90 -33.99 -28.44
N LEU A 377 27.60 -33.10 -29.39
CA LEU A 377 27.74 -33.36 -30.82
C LEU A 377 29.20 -33.35 -31.28
N GLN A 378 30.05 -32.50 -30.72
CA GLN A 378 31.48 -32.45 -31.06
C GLN A 378 32.29 -33.64 -30.54
N VAL A 379 31.79 -34.37 -29.53
CA VAL A 379 32.48 -35.55 -28.95
C VAL A 379 32.40 -36.82 -29.84
N ARG A 380 31.75 -36.77 -31.01
CA ARG A 380 31.67 -37.91 -31.97
C ARG A 380 32.30 -37.70 -33.34
N LEU A 381 33.24 -36.78 -33.48
CA LEU A 381 34.05 -36.63 -34.71
C LEU A 381 35.54 -36.63 -34.38
N ALA A 382 36.02 -37.73 -33.79
CA ALA A 382 37.42 -38.11 -33.89
C ALA A 382 37.50 -39.34 -34.83
N PRO A 383 38.31 -39.31 -35.90
CA PRO A 383 38.48 -40.42 -36.84
C PRO A 383 39.12 -41.65 -36.20
#